data_AF-A0A8T4KHJ7-F1
#
_entry.id   AF-A0A8T4KHJ7-F1
#
_cell.length_a   1.000
_cell.length_b   1.000
_cell.length_c   1.000
_cell.angle_alpha   90.00
_cell.angle_beta   90.00
_cell.angle_gamma   90.00
#
_symmetry.space_group_name_H-M   'P 1'
#
loop_
_entity.id
_entity.type
_entity.pdbx_description
1 polymer ?
#
loop_
_entity_poly.entity_id
_entity_poly.type
_entity_poly.pdbx_seq_one_letter_code
_entity_poly.pdbx_strand_id
1 'polypeptide(L)'
;MFRKQGFLTCQNCKAILSINKSTYMICGISKKYHHIYVVDCVYMEAKKSIFVETFGETPIVKVLDFFLTFDSFDYSKSSVSEETGVSRITLDKIWEDFVQKKIIVKTREIGRAEMYKLNKESSIAKVLSELNFKLASSFAEEEIPKIRKKVEA
;
A
#
# COMPACT_ATOMS: atom_id res chain seq x y z
N MET A 1 -42.75 15.58 6.54
CA MET A 1 -42.14 14.24 6.41
C MET A 1 -41.11 14.27 5.31
N PHE A 2 -39.82 14.39 5.63
CA PHE A 2 -38.68 13.89 4.85
C PHE A 2 -37.44 13.90 5.76
N ARG A 3 -36.89 12.70 6.03
CA ARG A 3 -35.62 12.50 6.72
C ARG A 3 -34.48 12.84 5.76
N LYS A 4 -33.55 13.71 6.18
CA LYS A 4 -32.15 13.73 5.73
C LYS A 4 -31.27 14.07 6.92
N GLN A 5 -30.59 13.07 7.49
CA GLN A 5 -29.40 13.31 8.30
C GLN A 5 -28.32 13.79 7.34
N GLY A 6 -28.03 15.09 7.41
CA GLY A 6 -26.99 15.72 6.62
C GLY A 6 -25.62 15.48 7.24
N PHE A 7 -24.73 14.85 6.47
CA PHE A 7 -23.30 15.03 6.62
C PHE A 7 -23.02 16.51 6.34
N LEU A 8 -22.69 17.28 7.38
CA LEU A 8 -22.16 18.63 7.20
C LEU A 8 -20.75 18.47 6.64
N THR A 9 -20.64 18.43 5.31
CA THR A 9 -19.36 18.63 4.62
C THR A 9 -18.82 19.99 5.07
N CYS A 10 -17.65 20.02 5.69
CA CYS A 10 -16.93 21.25 6.00
C CYS A 10 -16.54 21.90 4.67
N GLN A 11 -17.41 22.74 4.12
CA GLN A 11 -17.20 23.41 2.83
C GLN A 11 -16.10 24.49 2.86
N ASN A 12 -15.35 24.64 3.96
CA ASN A 12 -14.36 25.72 4.10
C ASN A 12 -12.95 25.32 4.50
N CYS A 13 -12.57 24.03 4.41
CA CYS A 13 -11.16 23.64 4.47
C CYS A 13 -10.55 23.57 3.05
N LYS A 14 -10.59 24.68 2.29
CA LYS A 14 -9.93 24.76 0.98
C LYS A 14 -8.39 24.83 1.07
N ALA A 15 -7.82 24.89 2.28
CA ALA A 15 -6.38 25.05 2.48
C ALA A 15 -5.62 23.76 2.87
N ILE A 16 -6.30 22.63 3.08
CA ILE A 16 -5.66 21.35 3.47
C ILE A 16 -6.25 20.22 2.62
N LEU A 17 -6.25 20.36 1.30
CA LEU A 17 -6.61 19.29 0.38
C LEU A 17 -5.49 19.12 -0.66
N SER A 18 -4.30 18.77 -0.18
CA SER A 18 -3.23 18.22 -1.02
C SER A 18 -2.38 17.22 -0.23
N ILE A 19 -3.03 16.31 0.49
CA ILE A 19 -2.33 15.15 1.05
C ILE A 19 -3.15 13.90 0.68
N ASN A 20 -2.40 12.89 0.26
CA ASN A 20 -2.77 11.71 -0.48
C ASN A 20 -4.05 10.99 0.01
N LYS A 21 -4.82 10.39 -0.90
CA LYS A 21 -6.14 9.75 -0.68
C LYS A 21 -6.18 8.54 0.28
N SER A 22 -5.09 8.24 0.99
CA SER A 22 -5.03 7.14 1.96
C SER A 22 -5.26 7.57 3.42
N THR A 23 -5.53 8.85 3.68
CA THR A 23 -5.86 9.38 5.00
C THR A 23 -7.37 9.37 5.23
N TYR A 24 -7.87 8.43 6.04
CA TYR A 24 -9.24 8.46 6.53
C TYR A 24 -9.31 9.28 7.83
N MET A 25 -9.99 10.42 7.76
CA MET A 25 -10.39 11.24 8.92
C MET A 25 -11.63 10.62 9.58
N ILE A 26 -11.47 9.97 10.72
CA ILE A 26 -12.63 9.67 11.58
C ILE A 26 -12.77 10.81 12.59
N CYS A 27 -13.67 11.75 12.29
CA CYS A 27 -14.02 12.85 13.19
C CYS A 27 -14.93 12.31 14.30
N GLY A 28 -14.34 11.81 15.39
CA GLY A 28 -15.06 11.53 16.62
C GLY A 28 -15.36 12.83 17.38
N ILE A 29 -16.63 13.18 17.53
CA ILE A 29 -17.05 14.36 18.31
C ILE A 29 -17.02 13.99 19.80
N SER A 30 -15.99 14.40 20.52
CA SER A 30 -15.97 14.40 21.99
C SER A 30 -16.01 15.84 22.52
N LYS A 31 -16.83 16.08 23.54
CA LYS A 31 -17.24 17.40 24.04
C LYS A 31 -16.14 18.06 24.90
N LYS A 32 -15.82 19.33 24.58
CA LYS A 32 -15.58 20.53 25.46
C LYS A 32 -14.63 20.35 26.68
N TYR A 33 -13.49 21.05 26.88
CA TYR A 33 -13.18 22.49 26.82
C TYR A 33 -11.65 22.78 26.80
N HIS A 34 -11.27 23.97 26.29
CA HIS A 34 -10.05 24.82 26.47
C HIS A 34 -8.88 24.26 27.30
N HIS A 35 -7.59 24.27 26.90
CA HIS A 35 -6.81 24.99 25.90
C HIS A 35 -5.58 24.10 25.60
N ILE A 36 -5.08 24.12 24.35
CA ILE A 36 -3.96 23.32 23.82
C ILE A 36 -4.42 21.94 23.32
N TYR A 37 -4.85 21.91 22.06
CA TYR A 37 -4.87 20.67 21.28
C TYR A 37 -3.41 20.32 20.97
N VAL A 38 -2.75 19.56 21.85
CA VAL A 38 -1.66 18.72 21.37
C VAL A 38 -2.36 17.64 20.56
N VAL A 39 -2.40 17.83 19.25
CA VAL A 39 -2.68 16.73 18.34
C VAL A 39 -1.46 15.83 18.48
N ASP A 40 -1.51 14.91 19.44
CA ASP A 40 -0.62 13.76 19.43
C ASP A 40 -1.10 12.89 18.26
N CYS A 41 -0.64 13.28 17.07
CA CYS A 41 -0.56 12.42 15.92
C CYS A 41 0.35 11.26 16.33
N VAL A 42 -0.26 10.15 16.74
CA VAL A 42 0.46 8.88 16.75
C VAL A 42 0.64 8.52 15.28
N TYR A 43 1.75 8.99 14.70
CA TYR A 43 2.29 8.50 13.45
C TYR A 43 2.54 7.01 13.63
N MET A 44 1.71 6.16 13.03
CA MET A 44 2.16 4.81 12.74
C MET A 44 3.12 4.92 11.57
N GLU A 45 4.42 4.92 11.84
CA GLU A 45 5.41 4.63 10.80
C GLU A 45 5.20 3.18 10.36
N ALA A 46 4.51 3.01 9.24
CA ALA A 46 4.42 1.71 8.59
C ALA A 46 5.83 1.30 8.17
N LYS A 47 6.38 0.27 8.81
CA LYS A 47 7.69 -0.28 8.47
C LYS A 47 7.66 -0.68 6.99
N LYS A 48 8.57 -0.10 6.19
CA LYS A 48 8.67 -0.37 4.76
C LYS A 48 9.16 -1.80 4.52
N SER A 49 8.81 -2.37 3.37
CA SER A 49 9.38 -3.65 2.96
C SER A 49 10.86 -3.47 2.59
N ILE A 50 11.65 -4.53 2.78
CA ILE A 50 13.08 -4.56 2.41
C ILE A 50 13.25 -4.27 0.91
N PHE A 51 12.29 -4.69 0.09
CA PHE A 51 12.30 -4.46 -1.35
C PHE A 51 12.16 -2.97 -1.68
N VAL A 52 11.21 -2.27 -1.06
CA VAL A 52 11.02 -0.82 -1.23
C VAL A 52 12.19 -0.02 -0.66
N GLU A 53 12.77 -0.48 0.47
CA GLU A 53 13.96 0.14 1.05
C GLU A 53 15.18 0.04 0.12
N THR A 54 15.35 -1.12 -0.54
CA THR A 54 16.49 -1.39 -1.43
C THR A 54 16.36 -0.67 -2.78
N PHE A 55 15.18 -0.71 -3.41
CA PHE A 55 14.98 -0.17 -4.77
C PHE A 55 14.36 1.23 -4.81
N GLY A 56 13.98 1.77 -3.66
CA GLY A 56 13.43 3.11 -3.50
C GLY A 56 11.91 3.17 -3.62
N GLU A 57 11.37 4.28 -3.11
CA GLU A 57 9.93 4.48 -2.95
C GLU A 57 9.26 5.04 -4.23
N THR A 58 9.37 4.31 -5.33
CA THR A 58 8.71 4.68 -6.60
C THR A 58 7.35 3.98 -6.77
N PRO A 59 6.39 4.56 -7.51
CA PRO A 59 5.09 3.91 -7.74
C PRO A 59 5.20 2.52 -8.36
N ILE A 60 6.17 2.31 -9.27
CA ILE A 60 6.41 1.01 -9.91
C ILE A 60 6.88 -0.01 -8.88
N VAL A 61 7.83 0.36 -8.02
CA VAL A 61 8.37 -0.52 -6.98
C VAL A 61 7.29 -0.86 -5.95
N LYS A 62 6.45 0.10 -5.54
CA LYS A 62 5.32 -0.16 -4.62
C LYS A 62 4.33 -1.18 -5.16
N VAL A 63 3.95 -1.04 -6.44
CA VAL A 63 3.01 -1.97 -7.09
C VAL A 63 3.65 -3.35 -7.25
N LEU A 64 4.94 -3.42 -7.60
CA LEU A 64 5.65 -4.68 -7.71
C LEU A 64 5.78 -5.38 -6.35
N ASP A 65 6.19 -4.64 -5.31
CA ASP A 65 6.30 -5.12 -3.93
C ASP A 65 4.98 -5.71 -3.43
N PHE A 66 3.86 -5.04 -3.73
CA PHE A 66 2.52 -5.55 -3.43
C PHE A 66 2.26 -6.94 -4.04
N PHE A 67 2.53 -7.11 -5.35
CA PHE A 67 2.29 -8.39 -6.01
C PHE A 67 3.26 -9.50 -5.58
N LEU A 68 4.49 -9.15 -5.19
CA LEU A 68 5.48 -10.10 -4.68
C LEU A 68 5.16 -10.54 -3.24
N THR A 69 4.62 -9.63 -2.43
CA THR A 69 4.25 -9.88 -1.03
C THR A 69 2.92 -10.64 -0.93
N PHE A 70 1.94 -10.25 -1.73
CA PHE A 70 0.59 -10.82 -1.72
C PHE A 70 0.34 -11.70 -2.95
N ASP A 71 1.26 -12.62 -3.23
CA ASP A 71 1.25 -13.43 -4.45
C ASP A 71 0.17 -14.53 -4.50
N SER A 72 -0.57 -14.71 -3.40
CA SER A 72 -1.48 -15.83 -3.17
C SER A 72 -2.91 -15.56 -3.63
N PHE A 73 -3.28 -14.30 -3.84
CA PHE A 73 -4.63 -13.89 -4.22
C PHE A 73 -4.65 -13.07 -5.50
N ASP A 74 -5.86 -12.87 -6.04
CA ASP A 74 -6.11 -11.97 -7.14
C ASP A 74 -6.71 -10.64 -6.67
N TYR A 75 -6.31 -9.56 -7.33
CA TYR A 75 -6.64 -8.20 -6.94
C TYR A 75 -7.16 -7.38 -8.12
N SER A 76 -8.12 -6.51 -7.83
CA SER A 76 -8.56 -5.50 -8.79
C SER A 76 -7.61 -4.30 -8.79
N LYS A 77 -7.57 -3.54 -9.88
CA LYS A 77 -6.84 -2.25 -9.93
C LYS A 77 -7.23 -1.31 -8.78
N SER A 78 -8.51 -1.31 -8.40
CA SER A 78 -9.00 -0.50 -7.28
C SER A 78 -8.33 -0.87 -5.97
N SER A 79 -8.27 -2.17 -5.68
CA SER A 79 -7.68 -2.72 -4.45
C SER A 79 -6.19 -2.39 -4.41
N VAL A 80 -5.46 -2.60 -5.50
CA VAL A 80 -4.02 -2.28 -5.54
C VAL A 80 -3.76 -0.79 -5.36
N SER A 81 -4.59 0.09 -5.94
CA SER A 81 -4.48 1.54 -5.77
C SER A 81 -4.67 1.97 -4.30
N GLU A 82 -5.60 1.34 -3.60
CA GLU A 82 -5.88 1.59 -2.18
C GLU A 82 -4.72 1.11 -1.29
N GLU A 83 -4.29 -0.14 -1.48
CA GLU A 83 -3.23 -0.76 -0.66
C GLU A 83 -1.84 -0.10 -0.88
N THR A 84 -1.52 0.29 -2.11
CA THR A 84 -0.21 0.89 -2.43
C THR A 84 -0.18 2.41 -2.25
N GLY A 85 -1.34 3.05 -2.12
CA GLY A 85 -1.50 4.51 -2.14
C GLY A 85 -1.10 5.15 -3.49
N VAL A 86 -0.98 4.36 -4.57
CA VAL A 86 -0.67 4.84 -5.92
C VAL A 86 -1.95 5.27 -6.62
N SER A 87 -1.94 6.46 -7.24
CA SER A 87 -3.11 6.97 -7.96
C SER A 87 -3.52 6.06 -9.12
N ARG A 88 -4.82 5.92 -9.37
CA ARG A 88 -5.33 5.10 -10.50
C ARG A 88 -4.72 5.46 -11.85
N ILE A 89 -4.53 6.76 -12.12
CA ILE A 89 -3.97 7.26 -13.38
C ILE A 89 -2.53 6.75 -13.57
N THR A 90 -1.73 6.77 -12.50
CA THR A 90 -0.37 6.24 -12.52
C THR A 90 -0.38 4.72 -12.62
N LEU A 91 -1.26 4.08 -11.85
CA LEU A 91 -1.39 2.62 -11.81
C LEU A 91 -1.75 2.05 -13.18
N ASP A 92 -2.63 2.69 -13.93
CA ASP A 92 -3.05 2.20 -15.26
C ASP A 92 -1.87 2.00 -16.21
N LYS A 93 -0.93 2.96 -16.26
CA LYS A 93 0.29 2.84 -17.08
C LYS A 93 1.18 1.69 -16.63
N ILE A 94 1.41 1.58 -15.32
CA ILE A 94 2.22 0.53 -14.72
C ILE A 94 1.59 -0.85 -14.99
N TRP A 95 0.26 -0.91 -14.91
CA TRP A 95 -0.51 -2.14 -15.11
C TRP A 95 -0.38 -2.66 -16.53
N GLU A 96 -0.51 -1.77 -17.53
CA GLU A 96 -0.31 -2.12 -18.94
C GLU A 96 1.08 -2.68 -19.18
N ASP A 97 2.12 -2.03 -18.65
CA ASP A 97 3.51 -2.51 -18.74
C ASP A 97 3.69 -3.90 -18.09
N PHE A 98 3.07 -4.11 -16.92
CA PHE A 98 3.20 -5.38 -16.18
C PHE A 98 2.49 -6.53 -16.90
N VAL A 99 1.33 -6.26 -17.51
CA VAL A 99 0.60 -7.24 -18.33
C VAL A 99 1.40 -7.56 -19.60
N GLN A 100 1.95 -6.55 -20.29
CA GLN A 100 2.77 -6.76 -21.49
C GLN A 100 4.02 -7.60 -21.19
N LYS A 101 4.69 -7.34 -20.06
CA LYS A 101 5.84 -8.10 -19.58
C LYS A 101 5.47 -9.45 -18.96
N LYS A 102 4.17 -9.80 -18.95
CA LYS A 102 3.63 -11.02 -18.33
C LYS A 102 4.03 -11.17 -16.85
N ILE A 103 4.25 -10.07 -16.14
CA ILE A 103 4.53 -10.07 -14.69
C ILE A 103 3.25 -10.38 -13.93
N ILE A 104 2.13 -9.79 -14.35
CA ILE A 104 0.80 -10.07 -13.83
C ILE A 104 -0.09 -10.65 -14.93
N VAL A 105 -1.09 -11.43 -14.55
CA VAL A 105 -2.03 -12.08 -15.47
C VAL A 105 -3.46 -11.91 -14.97
N LYS A 106 -4.38 -11.65 -15.90
CA LYS A 106 -5.82 -11.61 -15.62
C LYS A 106 -6.31 -13.01 -15.26
N THR A 107 -7.07 -13.14 -14.18
CA THR A 107 -7.59 -14.43 -13.69
C THR A 107 -9.06 -14.60 -14.00
N ARG A 108 -9.89 -13.69 -13.51
CA ARG A 108 -11.35 -13.75 -13.58
C ARG A 108 -11.94 -12.34 -13.57
N GLU A 109 -13.24 -12.28 -13.80
CA GLU A 109 -14.05 -11.07 -13.63
C GLU A 109 -15.05 -11.28 -12.49
N ILE A 110 -15.18 -10.28 -11.63
CA ILE A 110 -16.17 -10.25 -10.55
C ILE A 110 -17.05 -9.01 -10.80
N GLY A 111 -18.27 -9.25 -11.29
CA GLY A 111 -19.17 -8.17 -11.70
C GLY A 111 -18.60 -7.40 -12.90
N ARG A 112 -18.14 -6.16 -12.65
CA ARG A 112 -17.46 -5.32 -13.65
C ARG A 112 -15.95 -5.15 -13.38
N ALA A 113 -15.44 -5.77 -12.31
CA ALA A 113 -14.05 -5.66 -11.93
C ALA A 113 -13.25 -6.83 -12.51
N GLU A 114 -12.14 -6.50 -13.16
CA GLU A 114 -11.15 -7.49 -13.58
C GLU A 114 -10.17 -7.77 -12.44
N MET A 115 -9.86 -9.05 -12.24
CA MET A 115 -8.94 -9.52 -11.22
C MET A 115 -7.63 -9.97 -11.85
N TYR A 116 -6.52 -9.63 -11.20
CA TYR A 116 -5.16 -9.95 -11.65
C TYR A 116 -4.34 -10.52 -10.51
N LYS A 117 -3.42 -11.44 -10.82
CA LYS A 117 -2.46 -12.00 -9.87
C LYS A 117 -1.04 -11.98 -10.44
N LEU A 118 -0.06 -12.20 -9.58
CA LEU A 118 1.31 -12.45 -10.01
C LEU A 118 1.36 -13.70 -10.90
N ASN A 119 1.99 -13.57 -12.07
CA ASN A 119 2.10 -14.65 -13.03
C ASN A 119 3.27 -15.58 -12.67
N LYS A 120 3.03 -16.56 -11.79
CA LYS A 120 4.04 -17.55 -11.38
C LYS A 120 4.59 -18.42 -12.52
N GLU A 121 3.98 -18.40 -13.70
CA GLU A 121 4.47 -19.14 -14.88
C GLU A 121 5.53 -18.33 -15.66
N SER A 122 5.52 -17.01 -15.54
CA SER A 122 6.48 -16.12 -16.21
C SER A 122 7.87 -16.25 -15.61
N SER A 123 8.89 -16.39 -16.47
CA SER A 123 10.29 -16.41 -16.04
C SER A 123 10.68 -15.11 -15.33
N ILE A 124 10.19 -13.97 -15.79
CA ILE A 124 10.46 -12.66 -15.18
C ILE A 124 9.89 -12.61 -13.77
N ALA A 125 8.63 -13.02 -13.59
CA ALA A 125 7.99 -13.01 -12.28
C ALA A 125 8.70 -13.96 -11.30
N LYS A 126 9.10 -15.16 -11.75
CA LYS A 126 9.88 -16.10 -10.93
C LYS A 126 11.20 -15.49 -10.45
N VAL A 127 11.97 -14.89 -11.36
CA VAL A 127 13.24 -14.23 -11.02
C VAL A 127 13.04 -13.10 -10.01
N LEU A 128 11.97 -12.30 -10.16
CA LEU A 128 11.64 -11.23 -9.21
C LEU A 128 11.25 -11.78 -7.84
N SER A 129 10.46 -12.86 -7.79
CA SER A 129 10.11 -13.53 -6.52
C SER A 129 11.33 -14.12 -5.82
N GLU A 130 12.23 -14.78 -6.56
CA GLU A 130 13.47 -15.32 -6.02
C GLU A 130 14.39 -14.22 -5.50
N LEU A 131 14.51 -13.11 -6.23
CA LEU A 131 15.28 -11.95 -5.80
C LEU A 131 14.71 -11.38 -4.48
N ASN A 132 13.39 -11.18 -4.43
CA ASN A 132 12.73 -10.66 -3.23
C ASN A 132 12.96 -11.57 -2.01
N PHE A 133 12.85 -12.89 -2.20
CA PHE A 133 13.11 -13.87 -1.15
C PHE A 133 14.57 -13.83 -0.68
N LYS A 134 15.54 -13.83 -1.60
CA LYS A 134 16.97 -13.77 -1.27
C LYS A 134 17.34 -12.49 -0.52
N LEU A 135 16.79 -11.34 -0.94
CA LEU A 135 16.95 -10.08 -0.23
C LEU A 135 16.37 -10.18 1.19
N ALA A 136 15.16 -10.70 1.36
CA ALA A 136 14.58 -10.86 2.69
C ALA A 136 15.45 -11.76 3.60
N SER A 137 15.98 -12.86 3.06
CA SER A 137 16.86 -13.77 3.80
C SER A 137 18.18 -13.12 4.20
N SER A 138 18.85 -12.41 3.29
CA SER A 138 20.14 -11.78 3.60
C SER A 138 20.03 -10.73 4.71
N PHE A 139 18.99 -9.89 4.65
CA PHE A 139 18.72 -8.92 5.70
C PHE A 139 18.36 -9.58 7.03
N ALA A 140 17.63 -10.70 7.02
CA ALA A 140 17.33 -11.44 8.25
C ALA A 140 18.60 -12.00 8.90
N GLU A 141 19.54 -12.53 8.11
CA GLU A 141 20.82 -13.05 8.61
C GLU A 141 21.68 -11.98 9.29
N GLU A 142 21.69 -10.75 8.76
CA GLU A 142 22.41 -9.61 9.35
C GLU A 142 21.76 -9.08 10.65
N GLU A 143 20.44 -9.19 10.76
CA GLU A 143 19.69 -8.71 11.93
C GLU A 143 19.71 -9.70 13.10
N ILE A 144 19.75 -11.01 12.86
CA ILE A 144 19.82 -12.06 13.90
C ILE A 144 20.91 -11.78 14.97
N PRO A 145 22.18 -11.49 14.61
CA PRO A 145 23.21 -11.23 15.62
C PRO A 145 22.99 -9.93 16.40
N LYS A 146 22.36 -8.91 15.80
CA LYS A 146 22.02 -7.65 16.48
C LYS A 146 20.91 -7.87 17.51
N ILE A 147 19.93 -8.70 17.18
CA ILE A 147 18.85 -9.08 18.09
C ILE A 147 19.41 -9.89 19.27
N ARG A 148 20.30 -10.86 19.03
CA ARG A 148 20.91 -11.66 20.11
C ARG A 148 21.62 -10.79 21.15
N LYS A 149 22.42 -9.81 20.72
CA LYS A 149 23.10 -8.86 21.63
C LYS A 149 22.15 -8.00 22.46
N LYS A 150 20.93 -7.73 21.98
CA LYS A 150 19.90 -7.00 22.73
C LYS A 150 19.16 -7.85 23.76
N VAL A 151 19.11 -9.16 23.57
CA VAL A 151 18.47 -10.07 24.53
C VAL A 151 19.40 -10.40 25.69
N GLU A 152 20.71 -10.34 25.45
CA GLU A 152 21.75 -10.59 26.45
C GLU A 152 22.12 -9.36 27.30
N ALA A 153 21.63 -8.16 26.94
CA ALA A 153 21.86 -6.89 27.63
C ALA A 153 20.63 -6.46 28.45
#